data_AF-A0A151BG06-F1
#
_entry.id   AF-A0A151BG06-F1
#
_cell.length_a   1.000
_cell.length_b   1.000
_cell.length_c   1.000
_cell.angle_alpha   90.00
_cell.angle_beta   90.00
_cell.angle_gamma   90.00
#
_symmetry.space_group_name_H-M   'P 1'
#
loop_
_entity.id
_entity.type
_entity.pdbx_description
1 polymer ?
#
loop_
_entity_poly.entity_id
_entity_poly.type
_entity_poly.pdbx_seq_one_letter_code
_entity_poly.pdbx_strand_id
1 'polypeptide(L)' 'MIWAFILLAIVVLTALLAVSVPNIVYAVLFLLCTNISLGILYYMMGAPMVSVFQLAIFAGAIVVFFLITVILTRGGETE' A
#
# COMPACT_ATOMS: atom_id res chain seq x y z
N MET A 1 4.47 -5.97 22.13
CA MET A 1 3.49 -4.85 22.07
C MET A 1 4.11 -3.56 21.52
N ILE A 2 5.27 -3.10 22.01
CA ILE A 2 5.94 -1.88 21.48
C ILE A 2 6.25 -1.92 19.96
N TRP A 3 6.66 -3.08 19.43
CA TRP A 3 7.04 -3.25 18.02
C TRP A 3 5.89 -3.01 17.03
N ALA A 4 4.66 -3.32 17.42
CA ALA A 4 3.47 -3.10 16.59
C ALA A 4 3.13 -1.60 16.47
N PHE A 5 3.36 -0.82 17.54
CA PHE A 5 3.14 0.63 17.52
C PHE A 5 4.13 1.36 16.62
N ILE A 6 5.38 0.90 16.56
CA ILE A 6 6.41 1.45 15.66
C ILE A 6 6.03 1.17 14.18
N LEU A 7 5.60 -0.05 13.89
CA LEU A 7 5.11 -0.44 12.56
C LEU A 7 3.86 0.37 12.14
N LEU A 8 2.92 0.58 13.06
CA LEU A 8 1.75 1.43 12.83
C LEU A 8 2.13 2.88 12.53
N ALA A 9 3.09 3.46 13.26
CA ALA A 9 3.59 4.80 12.99
C ALA A 9 4.22 4.90 11.59
N ILE A 10 4.98 3.88 11.18
CA ILE A 10 5.58 3.78 9.84
C ILE A 10 4.50 3.65 8.75
N VAL A 11 3.45 2.85 8.99
CA VAL A 11 2.30 2.71 8.07
C VAL A 11 1.61 4.06 7.88
N VAL A 12 1.37 4.80 8.97
CA VAL A 12 0.72 6.12 8.90
C VAL A 12 1.59 7.13 8.14
N LEU A 13 2.90 7.15 8.37
CA LEU A 13 3.84 8.01 7.64
C LEU A 13 3.88 7.69 6.15
N THR A 14 3.97 6.41 5.80
CA THR A 14 3.97 5.94 4.41
C THR A 14 2.62 6.20 3.72
N ALA A 15 1.50 6.11 4.44
CA ALA A 15 0.19 6.48 3.91
C ALA A 15 0.06 8.00 3.67
N LEU A 16 0.60 8.82 4.58
CA LEU A 16 0.64 10.27 4.42
C LEU A 16 1.49 10.68 3.20
N LEU A 17 2.62 10.01 3.00
CA LEU A 17 3.47 10.17 1.81
C LEU A 17 2.75 9.68 0.55
N ALA A 18 1.96 8.61 0.62
CA ALA A 18 1.14 8.14 -0.50
C ALA A 18 0.16 9.20 -0.99
N VAL A 19 -0.45 9.95 -0.06
CA VAL A 19 -1.46 10.97 -0.37
C VAL A 19 -0.83 12.31 -0.78
N SER A 20 0.31 12.69 -0.19
CA SER A 20 0.95 13.98 -0.45
C SER A 20 1.78 14.04 -1.73
N VAL A 21 2.03 12.92 -2.41
CA VAL A 21 2.85 12.91 -3.63
C VAL A 21 2.02 13.29 -4.86
N PRO A 22 2.34 14.38 -5.58
CA PRO A 22 1.60 14.81 -6.78
C PRO A 22 1.69 13.81 -7.94
N ASN A 23 2.70 12.94 -7.94
CA ASN A 23 2.89 11.94 -8.97
C ASN A 23 2.09 10.67 -8.65
N ILE A 24 1.00 10.44 -9.40
CA ILE A 24 0.02 9.36 -9.16
C ILE A 24 0.68 7.96 -9.17
N VAL A 25 1.74 7.74 -9.96
CA VAL A 25 2.44 6.44 -9.98
C VAL A 25 3.18 6.20 -8.66
N TYR A 26 3.84 7.23 -8.13
CA TYR A 26 4.48 7.14 -6.82
C TYR A 26 3.43 6.99 -5.71
N ALA A 27 2.29 7.66 -5.80
CA ALA A 27 1.18 7.50 -4.84
C ALA A 27 0.71 6.03 -4.75
N VAL A 28 0.53 5.35 -5.90
CA VAL A 28 0.15 3.93 -5.94
C VAL A 28 1.26 3.02 -5.41
N LEU A 29 2.53 3.33 -5.67
CA LEU A 29 3.67 2.60 -5.08
C LEU A 29 3.72 2.73 -3.55
N PHE A 30 3.48 3.92 -3.01
CA PHE A 30 3.38 4.11 -1.57
C PHE A 30 2.15 3.43 -0.96
N LEU A 31 1.03 3.38 -1.71
CA LEU A 31 -0.16 2.60 -1.34
C LEU A 31 0.16 1.10 -1.25
N LEU A 32 0.95 0.57 -2.19
CA LEU A 32 1.45 -0.81 -2.16
C LEU A 32 2.26 -1.09 -0.88
N CYS A 33 3.24 -0.22 -0.60
CA CYS A 33 4.06 -0.32 0.61
C CYS A 33 3.22 -0.28 1.88
N THR A 34 2.22 0.61 1.95
CA THR A 34 1.27 0.68 3.06
C THR A 34 0.57 -0.66 3.27
N ASN A 35 0.09 -1.27 2.19
CA ASN A 35 -0.63 -2.54 2.23
C ASN A 35 0.25 -3.72 2.65
N ILE A 36 1.50 -3.77 2.18
CA ILE A 36 2.47 -4.79 2.57
C ILE A 36 2.81 -4.66 4.06
N SER A 37 3.06 -3.45 4.55
CA SER A 37 3.31 -3.21 5.98
C SER A 37 2.10 -3.61 6.84
N LEU A 38 0.87 -3.39 6.36
CA LEU A 38 -0.35 -3.85 7.03
C LEU A 38 -0.45 -5.39 7.06
N GLY A 39 -0.09 -6.07 5.97
CA GLY A 39 -0.03 -7.53 5.92
C GLY A 39 0.95 -8.10 6.94
N ILE A 40 2.13 -7.47 7.11
CA ILE A 40 3.12 -7.84 8.13
C ILE A 40 2.56 -7.62 9.54
N LEU A 41 1.83 -6.52 9.76
CA LEU A 41 1.17 -6.24 11.03
C LEU A 41 0.15 -7.33 11.39
N TYR A 42 -0.69 -7.73 10.44
CA TYR A 42 -1.67 -8.81 10.65
C TYR A 42 -1.01 -10.16 10.95
N TYR A 43 0.14 -10.44 10.34
CA TYR A 43 0.92 -11.64 10.65
C TYR A 43 1.45 -11.60 12.10
N MET A 44 1.99 -10.45 12.54
CA MET A 44 2.48 -10.27 13.91
C MET A 44 1.37 -10.31 14.97
N MET A 45 0.13 -9.93 14.61
CA MET A 45 -1.02 -9.98 15.51
C MET A 45 -1.62 -11.39 15.67
N GLY A 46 -1.04 -12.41 15.04
CA GLY A 46 -1.55 -13.78 15.10
C GLY A 46 -2.78 -14.02 14.23
N ALA A 47 -3.04 -13.15 13.23
CA ALA A 47 -4.11 -13.28 12.26
C ALA A 47 -3.56 -13.65 10.86
N PRO A 48 -3.00 -14.87 10.68
CA PRO A 48 -2.31 -15.25 9.45
C PRO A 48 -3.25 -15.32 8.24
N MET A 49 -4.51 -15.78 8.44
CA MET A 49 -5.49 -15.83 7.35
C MET A 49 -5.76 -14.44 6.78
N VAL A 50 -5.97 -13.43 7.64
CA VAL A 50 -6.25 -12.05 7.21
C VAL A 50 -5.03 -11.43 6.54
N SER A 51 -3.81 -11.74 7.02
CA SER A 51 -2.56 -11.28 6.41
C SER A 51 -2.42 -11.74 4.95
N VAL A 52 -2.69 -13.02 4.68
CA VAL A 52 -2.62 -13.58 3.32
C VAL A 52 -3.65 -12.93 2.41
N PHE A 53 -4.89 -12.71 2.89
CA PHE A 53 -5.91 -12.02 2.11
C PHE A 53 -5.54 -10.55 1.84
N GLN A 54 -4.94 -9.85 2.82
CA GLN A 54 -4.48 -8.48 2.64
C GLN A 54 -3.41 -8.40 1.54
N LEU A 55 -2.43 -9.31 1.56
CA LEU A 55 -1.38 -9.36 0.55
C LEU A 55 -1.91 -9.79 -0.82
N ALA A 56 -2.78 -10.80 -0.89
CA ALA A 56 -3.29 -11.31 -2.17
C ALA A 56 -4.29 -10.35 -2.84
N ILE A 57 -5.26 -9.84 -2.07
CA ILE A 57 -6.36 -9.03 -2.61
C ILE A 57 -5.96 -7.57 -2.68
N PHE A 58 -5.51 -6.97 -1.58
CA PHE A 58 -5.22 -5.54 -1.58
C PHE A 58 -3.88 -5.22 -2.23
N ALA A 59 -2.77 -5.84 -1.78
CA ALA A 59 -1.46 -5.56 -2.38
C ALA A 59 -1.31 -6.16 -3.79
N GLY A 60 -1.90 -7.33 -4.02
CA GLY A 60 -1.92 -8.00 -5.32
C GLY A 60 -2.96 -7.40 -6.26
N ALA A 61 -4.21 -7.84 -6.15
CA ALA A 61 -5.23 -7.51 -7.15
C ALA A 61 -5.55 -6.01 -7.25
N ILE A 62 -5.92 -5.36 -6.15
CA ILE A 62 -6.43 -3.98 -6.15
C ILE A 62 -5.33 -2.98 -6.53
N VAL A 63 -4.16 -3.05 -5.88
CA VAL A 63 -3.07 -2.11 -6.13
C VAL A 63 -2.48 -2.27 -7.53
N VAL A 64 -2.35 -3.51 -8.03
CA VAL A 64 -1.90 -3.73 -9.43
C VAL A 64 -2.94 -3.18 -10.42
N PHE A 65 -4.23 -3.34 -10.15
CA PHE A 65 -5.29 -2.77 -11.00
C PHE A 65 -5.23 -1.24 -11.04
N PHE A 66 -5.00 -0.61 -9.87
CA PHE A 66 -4.73 0.83 -9.79
C PHE A 66 -3.47 1.21 -10.55
N LEU A 67 -2.38 0.45 -10.41
CA LEU A 67 -1.12 0.72 -11.09
C LEU A 67 -1.31 0.68 -12.62
N ILE A 68 -1.98 -0.34 -13.14
CA ILE A 68 -2.30 -0.48 -14.56
C ILE A 68 -3.16 0.70 -15.02
N THR A 69 -4.23 1.01 -14.29
CA THR A 69 -5.12 2.13 -14.62
C THR A 69 -4.36 3.45 -14.67
N VAL A 70 -3.51 3.74 -13.67
CA VAL A 70 -2.72 4.98 -13.61
C VAL A 70 -1.71 5.04 -14.74
N ILE A 71 -1.04 3.94 -15.08
CA ILE A 71 -0.10 3.90 -16.22
C ILE A 71 -0.86 4.15 -17.54
N LEU A 72 -2.03 3.55 -17.72
CA LEU A 72 -2.86 3.74 -18.91
C LEU A 72 -3.42 5.16 -19.02
N THR A 73 -3.87 5.76 -17.92
CA THR A 73 -4.40 7.12 -17.89
C THR A 73 -3.30 8.16 -18.11
N ARG A 74 -2.08 7.93 -17.59
CA ARG A 74 -0.93 8.82 -17.83
C ARG A 74 -0.35 8.74 -19.23
N GLY A 75 -0.71 7.74 -20.02
CA GLY A 75 -0.47 7.74 -21.46
C GLY A 75 -1.14 8.91 -22.20
N GLY A 76 -2.00 9.69 -21.53
CA GLY A 76 -2.60 10.92 -22.03
C GLY A 76 -2.01 12.23 -21.48
N GLU A 77 -1.04 12.20 -20.56
CA GLU A 77 -0.42 13.41 -20.01
C GLU A 77 0.98 13.61 -20.60
N THR A 78 1.00 13.98 -21.88
CA THR A 78 2.02 14.89 -22.41
C THR A 78 1.64 16.31 -22.01
N GLU A 79 2.00 16.74 -20.80
CA GLU A 79 2.29 18.14 -20.46
C GLU A 79 3.42 18.21 -19.41
#